data_AF-A0A0S7WJM4-F1
#
_entry.id   AF-A0A0S7WJM4-F1
#
_cell.length_a   1.000
_cell.length_b   1.000
_cell.length_c   1.000
_cell.angle_alpha   90.00
_cell.angle_beta   90.00
_cell.angle_gamma   90.00
#
_symmetry.space_group_name_H-M   'P 1'
#
loop_
_entity.id
_entity.type
_entity.pdbx_description
1 polymer ?
#
loop_
_entity_poly.entity_id
_entity_poly.type
_entity_poly.pdbx_seq_one_letter_code
_entity_poly.pdbx_strand_id
1 'polypeptide(L)'
;MKRYSILALALLFSVVAVAGVLLVKGSVAAPQKEKQTAFEKKCSVCHTLERVKTEIEIMIKQMHDKAGIQISDAELDEIEESFTLRPVEEPHRGLFQDKCEKCHGLDVVVKAHQTNDEAEMKATIERMSKKKGSEISKKDIDKIHESMFMLNEIYEKDVE
;
A
#
# COMPACT_ATOMS: atom_id res chain seq x y z
N MET A 1 1.51 34.34 67.37
CA MET A 1 0.55 34.24 66.25
C MET A 1 1.25 34.68 64.97
N LYS A 2 0.98 34.07 63.80
CA LYS A 2 1.69 34.19 62.49
C LYS A 2 2.86 33.24 62.23
N ARG A 3 2.65 31.92 62.28
CA ARG A 3 3.55 30.95 61.58
C ARG A 3 2.84 29.79 60.87
N TYR A 4 1.53 29.60 61.07
CA TYR A 4 0.80 28.45 60.49
C TYR A 4 0.13 28.72 59.13
N SER A 5 0.35 29.89 58.51
CA SER A 5 -0.42 30.30 57.30
C SER A 5 0.24 29.95 55.96
N ILE A 6 1.44 29.37 55.93
CA ILE A 6 2.18 29.15 54.66
C ILE A 6 2.22 27.67 54.27
N LEU A 7 2.03 26.74 55.21
CA LEU A 7 2.08 25.30 54.94
C LEU A 7 0.79 24.71 54.34
N ALA A 8 -0.33 25.42 54.41
CA ALA A 8 -1.62 24.93 53.89
C ALA A 8 -1.82 25.20 52.37
N LEU A 9 -1.03 26.08 51.75
CA LEU A 9 -1.22 26.43 50.34
C LEU A 9 -0.40 25.56 49.37
N ALA A 10 0.66 24.90 49.84
CA ALA A 10 1.54 24.07 49.00
C ALA A 10 0.96 22.67 48.71
N LEU A 11 -0.01 22.20 49.51
CA LEU A 11 -0.62 20.87 49.35
C LEU A 11 -1.78 20.83 48.34
N LEU A 12 -2.33 21.99 47.94
CA LEU A 12 -3.43 22.04 46.97
C LEU A 12 -2.99 22.06 45.50
N PHE A 13 -1.71 22.32 45.21
CA PHE A 13 -1.19 22.30 43.83
C PHE A 13 -0.65 20.93 43.37
N SER A 14 -0.50 19.96 44.27
CA SER A 14 0.07 18.64 43.90
C SER A 14 -0.94 17.66 43.30
N VAL A 15 -2.25 17.91 43.37
CA VAL A 15 -3.27 16.96 42.86
C VAL A 15 -3.66 17.27 41.40
N VAL A 16 -3.36 18.46 40.87
CA VAL A 16 -3.75 18.82 39.49
C VAL A 16 -2.72 18.36 38.44
N ALA A 17 -1.48 18.05 38.83
CA ALA A 17 -0.41 17.74 37.87
C ALA A 17 -0.32 16.27 37.41
N VAL A 18 -1.08 15.34 38.00
CA VAL A 18 -0.98 13.89 37.67
C VAL A 18 -2.15 13.37 36.82
N ALA A 19 -3.22 14.14 36.65
CA ALA A 19 -4.37 13.73 35.82
C ALA A 19 -4.24 14.09 34.32
N GLY A 20 -3.18 14.81 33.91
CA GLY A 20 -3.08 15.40 32.56
C GLY A 20 -2.39 14.55 31.48
N VAL A 21 -1.86 13.37 31.78
CA VAL A 21 -0.96 12.64 30.84
C VAL A 21 -1.61 11.45 30.12
N LEU A 22 -2.86 11.07 30.41
CA LEU A 22 -3.46 9.85 29.85
C LEU A 22 -4.65 10.06 28.90
N LEU A 23 -4.68 11.17 28.14
CA LEU A 23 -5.70 11.38 27.10
C LEU A 23 -5.14 11.83 25.75
N VAL A 24 -3.94 11.37 25.36
CA VAL A 24 -3.63 11.24 23.92
C VAL A 24 -4.19 9.90 23.45
N LYS A 25 -5.52 9.84 23.37
CA LYS A 25 -6.24 8.78 22.66
C LYS A 25 -5.94 9.02 21.19
N GLY A 26 -4.86 8.45 20.70
CA GLY A 26 -4.50 8.45 19.30
C GLY A 26 -5.66 7.85 18.51
N SER A 27 -6.53 8.72 17.99
CA SER A 27 -7.44 8.39 16.92
C SER A 27 -6.57 8.04 15.73
N VAL A 28 -6.25 6.74 15.60
CA VAL A 28 -5.81 6.19 14.32
C VAL A 28 -6.92 6.57 13.35
N ALA A 29 -6.62 7.54 12.49
CA ALA A 29 -7.53 7.92 11.42
C ALA A 29 -7.92 6.63 10.71
N ALA A 30 -9.22 6.35 10.66
CA ALA A 30 -9.74 5.22 9.90
C ALA A 30 -9.16 5.28 8.48
N PRO A 31 -8.75 4.14 7.88
CA PRO A 31 -8.31 4.12 6.49
C PRO A 31 -9.39 4.82 5.66
N GLN A 32 -9.01 5.93 5.03
CA GLN A 32 -9.94 6.63 4.15
C GLN A 32 -10.26 5.65 3.02
N LYS A 33 -11.54 5.28 2.88
CA LYS A 33 -12.01 4.59 1.68
C LYS A 33 -11.54 5.40 0.48
N GLU A 34 -10.62 4.82 -0.29
CA GLU A 34 -10.05 5.47 -1.46
C GLU A 34 -11.20 5.91 -2.36
N LYS A 35 -11.25 7.20 -2.65
CA LYS A 35 -12.29 7.74 -3.52
C LYS A 35 -12.01 7.21 -4.93
N GLN A 36 -12.96 6.43 -5.44
CA GLN A 36 -12.89 5.91 -6.81
C GLN A 36 -12.50 6.99 -7.82
N THR A 37 -11.54 6.67 -8.68
CA THR A 37 -10.96 7.59 -9.68
C THR A 37 -11.96 7.91 -10.80
N ALA A 38 -11.65 8.93 -11.61
CA ALA A 38 -12.45 9.20 -12.81
C ALA A 38 -12.39 8.03 -13.81
N PHE A 39 -11.23 7.36 -13.88
CA PHE A 39 -11.03 6.17 -14.71
C PHE A 39 -11.97 5.03 -14.28
N GLU A 40 -11.96 4.67 -13.00
CA GLU A 40 -12.84 3.62 -12.44
C GLU A 40 -14.34 3.92 -12.59
N LYS A 41 -14.72 5.20 -12.70
CA LYS A 41 -16.13 5.59 -12.85
C LYS A 41 -16.62 5.63 -14.28
N LYS A 42 -15.72 5.81 -15.25
CA LYS A 42 -16.09 6.20 -16.62
C LYS A 42 -15.47 5.31 -17.69
N CYS A 43 -14.27 4.80 -17.46
CA CYS A 43 -13.46 4.12 -18.47
C CYS A 43 -13.36 2.62 -18.21
N SER A 44 -13.31 2.20 -16.93
CA SER A 44 -13.21 0.78 -16.51
C SER A 44 -14.35 -0.10 -17.01
N VAL A 45 -15.49 0.50 -17.37
CA VAL A 45 -16.64 -0.21 -17.96
C VAL A 45 -16.25 -0.91 -19.27
N CYS A 46 -15.30 -0.35 -20.03
CA CYS A 46 -14.90 -0.87 -21.34
C CYS A 46 -13.39 -1.12 -21.48
N HIS A 47 -12.56 -0.47 -20.66
CA HIS A 47 -11.10 -0.54 -20.76
C HIS A 47 -10.48 -0.87 -19.41
N THR A 48 -9.60 -1.87 -19.37
CA THR A 48 -8.71 -2.05 -18.23
C THR A 48 -7.65 -0.96 -18.25
N LEU A 49 -7.14 -0.57 -17.08
CA LEU A 49 -6.08 0.45 -16.98
C LEU A 49 -4.83 -0.01 -17.74
N GLU A 50 -4.50 -1.29 -17.62
CA GLU A 50 -3.37 -1.90 -18.32
C GLU A 50 -3.49 -1.79 -19.84
N ARG A 51 -4.66 -2.15 -20.40
CA ARG A 51 -4.90 -2.01 -21.84
C ARG A 51 -4.69 -0.59 -22.33
N VAL A 52 -5.13 0.41 -21.57
CA VAL A 52 -4.93 1.82 -21.94
C VAL A 52 -3.45 2.19 -21.91
N LYS A 53 -2.69 1.73 -20.91
CA LYS A 53 -1.24 1.95 -20.84
C LYS A 53 -0.50 1.32 -22.02
N THR A 54 -0.75 0.04 -22.30
CA THR A 54 -0.10 -0.67 -23.41
C THR A 54 -0.35 0.01 -24.75
N GLU A 55 -1.57 0.46 -25.01
CA GLU A 55 -1.90 1.16 -26.27
C GLU A 55 -1.20 2.53 -26.37
N ILE A 56 -1.03 3.25 -25.25
CA ILE A 56 -0.26 4.50 -25.21
C ILE A 56 1.22 4.23 -25.49
N GLU A 57 1.82 3.21 -24.89
CA GLU A 57 3.22 2.83 -25.15
C GLU A 57 3.45 2.46 -26.62
N ILE A 58 2.54 1.68 -27.21
CA ILE A 58 2.60 1.33 -28.63
C ILE A 58 2.53 2.60 -29.48
N MET A 59 1.63 3.54 -29.13
CA MET A 59 1.50 4.81 -29.84
C MET A 59 2.80 5.63 -29.76
N ILE A 60 3.42 5.73 -28.59
CA ILE A 60 4.68 6.47 -28.39
C ILE A 60 5.80 5.85 -29.24
N LYS A 61 5.94 4.52 -29.23
CA LYS A 61 6.92 3.80 -30.08
C LYS A 61 6.69 4.05 -31.57
N GLN A 62 5.43 4.04 -32.02
CA GLN A 62 5.10 4.37 -33.40
C GLN A 62 5.39 5.83 -33.77
N MET A 63 5.25 6.78 -32.84
CA MET A 63 5.61 8.17 -33.06
C MET A 63 7.13 8.34 -33.15
N HIS A 64 7.89 7.63 -32.30
CA HIS A 64 9.35 7.57 -32.35
C HIS A 64 9.85 7.09 -33.72
N ASP A 65 9.33 5.95 -34.20
CA ASP A 65 9.76 5.36 -35.47
C ASP A 65 9.44 6.26 -36.69
N LYS A 66 8.40 7.09 -36.60
CA LYS A 66 7.95 7.97 -37.69
C LYS A 66 8.59 9.35 -37.68
N ALA A 67 8.83 9.94 -36.51
CA ALA A 67 9.25 11.34 -36.40
C ALA A 67 10.77 11.53 -36.60
N GLY A 68 11.56 10.45 -36.55
CA GLY A 68 13.03 10.53 -36.58
C GLY A 68 13.63 11.25 -35.37
N ILE A 69 12.82 11.52 -34.36
CA ILE A 69 13.24 12.07 -33.06
C ILE A 69 13.63 10.87 -32.21
N GLN A 70 14.90 10.80 -31.84
CA GLN A 70 15.36 9.78 -30.90
C GLN A 70 14.93 10.20 -29.49
N ILE A 71 14.02 9.42 -28.91
CA ILE A 71 13.66 9.50 -27.51
C ILE A 71 14.53 8.45 -26.83
N SER A 72 15.36 8.87 -25.88
CA SER A 72 16.14 7.95 -25.07
C SER A 72 15.23 7.14 -24.14
N ASP A 73 15.70 5.97 -23.67
CA ASP A 73 14.94 5.14 -22.74
C ASP A 73 14.51 5.93 -21.48
N ALA A 74 15.35 6.85 -20.99
CA ALA A 74 15.03 7.70 -19.84
C ALA A 74 13.91 8.72 -20.14
N GLU A 75 13.91 9.31 -21.34
CA GLU A 75 12.82 10.21 -21.77
C GLU A 75 11.52 9.45 -22.03
N LEU A 76 11.62 8.18 -22.46
CA LEU A 76 10.46 7.30 -22.59
C LEU A 76 9.85 7.01 -21.22
N ASP A 77 10.68 6.71 -20.21
CA ASP A 77 10.23 6.52 -18.82
C ASP A 77 9.53 7.78 -18.27
N GLU A 78 10.06 8.98 -18.52
CA GLU A 78 9.45 10.26 -18.11
C GLU A 78 8.09 10.49 -18.79
N ILE A 79 7.99 10.15 -20.09
CA ILE A 79 6.73 10.25 -20.85
C ILE A 79 5.71 9.26 -20.31
N GLU A 80 6.09 8.01 -20.08
CA GLU A 80 5.23 6.99 -19.49
C GLU A 80 4.72 7.42 -18.11
N GLU A 81 5.58 7.97 -17.25
CA GLU A 81 5.20 8.52 -15.95
C GLU A 81 4.14 9.63 -16.10
N SER A 82 4.27 10.50 -17.12
CA SER A 82 3.30 11.57 -17.39
C SER A 82 1.91 11.07 -17.83
N PHE A 83 1.83 9.89 -18.44
CA PHE A 83 0.59 9.25 -18.89
C PHE A 83 0.00 8.29 -17.85
N THR A 84 0.81 7.82 -16.90
CA THR A 84 0.24 7.21 -15.69
C THR A 84 -0.55 8.28 -14.94
N LEU A 85 -1.87 8.13 -14.91
CA LEU A 85 -2.78 8.97 -14.14
C LEU A 85 -2.47 8.80 -12.64
N ARG A 86 -1.43 9.48 -12.15
CA ARG A 86 -0.75 9.28 -10.86
C ARG A 86 -0.04 7.92 -10.73
N PRO A 87 1.06 7.86 -9.96
CA PRO A 87 1.68 6.60 -9.64
C PRO A 87 0.61 5.70 -9.03
N VAL A 88 0.41 4.54 -9.64
CA VAL A 88 0.10 3.36 -8.85
C VAL A 88 1.39 3.15 -8.06
N GLU A 89 1.57 3.87 -6.95
CA GLU A 89 2.35 3.30 -5.86
C GLU A 89 1.63 1.99 -5.62
N GLU A 90 2.11 0.88 -6.21
CA GLU A 90 1.51 -0.42 -6.00
C GLU A 90 1.54 -0.58 -4.50
N PRO A 91 0.38 -0.41 -3.83
CA PRO A 91 0.38 -0.31 -2.40
C PRO A 91 0.84 -1.69 -2.00
N HIS A 92 2.05 -1.74 -1.43
CA HIS A 92 2.68 -2.96 -0.94
C HIS A 92 3.58 -3.75 -1.92
N ARG A 93 3.91 -3.28 -3.13
CA ARG A 93 5.00 -3.90 -3.95
C ARG A 93 6.31 -4.00 -3.17
N GLY A 94 6.68 -2.90 -2.50
CA GLY A 94 7.82 -2.89 -1.58
C GLY A 94 7.67 -3.89 -0.43
N LEU A 95 6.45 -4.14 0.05
CA LEU A 95 6.22 -5.10 1.14
C LEU A 95 6.45 -6.55 0.67
N PHE A 96 6.04 -6.89 -0.55
CA PHE A 96 6.31 -8.23 -1.12
C PHE A 96 7.79 -8.45 -1.37
N GLN A 97 8.49 -7.46 -1.93
CA GLN A 97 9.94 -7.52 -2.11
C GLN A 97 10.66 -7.64 -0.75
N ASP A 98 10.28 -6.81 0.22
CA ASP A 98 10.96 -6.78 1.52
C ASP A 98 10.69 -8.03 2.39
N LYS A 99 9.50 -8.65 2.27
CA LYS A 99 9.07 -9.73 3.18
C LYS A 99 9.07 -11.10 2.53
N CYS A 100 8.66 -11.20 1.28
CA CYS A 100 8.45 -12.49 0.61
C CYS A 100 9.66 -12.93 -0.22
N GLU A 101 10.38 -11.99 -0.86
CA GLU A 101 11.56 -12.32 -1.69
C GLU A 101 12.77 -12.80 -0.90
N LYS A 102 12.81 -12.56 0.42
CA LYS A 102 13.84 -13.08 1.32
C LYS A 102 14.00 -14.59 1.26
N CYS A 103 12.96 -15.32 0.87
CA CYS A 103 12.91 -16.78 0.92
C CYS A 103 12.50 -17.45 -0.40
N HIS A 104 11.80 -16.76 -1.29
CA HIS A 104 11.21 -17.34 -2.52
C HIS A 104 11.15 -16.25 -3.59
N GLY A 105 11.19 -16.59 -4.89
CA GLY A 105 10.98 -15.61 -5.95
C GLY A 105 9.56 -15.04 -5.96
N LEU A 106 9.40 -13.82 -6.51
CA LEU A 106 8.10 -13.16 -6.69
C LEU A 106 7.11 -14.02 -7.48
N ASP A 107 7.59 -14.83 -8.43
CA ASP A 107 6.78 -15.77 -9.23
C ASP A 107 6.00 -16.75 -8.35
N VAL A 108 6.61 -17.28 -7.29
CA VAL A 108 5.97 -18.20 -6.35
C VAL A 108 4.88 -17.48 -5.54
N VAL A 109 5.12 -16.22 -5.19
CA VAL A 109 4.19 -15.39 -4.43
C VAL A 109 2.97 -15.05 -5.29
N VAL A 110 3.19 -14.61 -6.53
CA VAL A 110 2.13 -14.33 -7.51
C VAL A 110 1.29 -15.57 -7.76
N LYS A 111 1.92 -16.73 -8.01
CA LYS A 111 1.20 -17.98 -8.23
C LYS A 111 0.34 -18.36 -7.02
N ALA A 112 0.86 -18.22 -5.80
CA ALA A 112 0.09 -18.51 -4.59
C ALA A 112 -1.13 -17.59 -4.45
N HIS A 113 -0.99 -16.31 -4.83
CA HIS A 113 -2.11 -15.36 -4.85
C HIS A 113 -3.16 -15.70 -5.90
N GLN A 114 -2.75 -16.18 -7.07
CA GLN A 114 -3.67 -16.61 -8.13
C GLN A 114 -4.40 -17.91 -7.77
N THR A 115 -3.73 -18.87 -7.13
CA THR A 115 -4.33 -20.19 -6.92
C THR A 115 -5.19 -20.29 -5.67
N ASN A 116 -4.83 -19.58 -4.60
CA ASN A 116 -5.49 -19.70 -3.31
C ASN A 116 -6.67 -18.73 -3.19
N ASP A 117 -7.71 -19.13 -2.47
CA ASP A 117 -8.74 -18.18 -2.05
C ASP A 117 -8.23 -17.25 -0.91
N GLU A 118 -9.06 -16.26 -0.55
CA GLU A 118 -8.73 -15.27 0.49
C GLU A 118 -8.34 -15.93 1.82
N ALA A 119 -9.13 -16.90 2.30
CA ALA A 119 -8.90 -17.55 3.57
C ALA A 119 -7.65 -18.45 3.54
N GLU A 120 -7.47 -19.18 2.45
CA GLU A 120 -6.30 -20.02 2.19
C GLU A 120 -5.01 -19.21 2.13
N MET A 121 -5.05 -18.04 1.47
CA MET A 121 -3.89 -17.19 1.35
C MET A 121 -3.55 -16.52 2.68
N LYS A 122 -4.55 -16.05 3.43
CA LYS A 122 -4.32 -15.53 4.79
C LYS A 122 -3.66 -16.57 5.70
N ALA A 123 -4.18 -17.81 5.71
CA ALA A 123 -3.59 -18.91 6.46
C ALA A 123 -2.15 -19.24 5.99
N THR A 124 -1.88 -19.10 4.69
CA THR A 124 -0.54 -19.28 4.12
C THR A 124 0.43 -18.21 4.64
N ILE A 125 0.04 -16.93 4.62
CA ILE A 125 0.87 -15.82 5.12
C ILE A 125 1.10 -15.98 6.64
N GLU A 126 0.08 -16.38 7.41
CA GLU A 126 0.22 -16.70 8.84
C GLU A 126 1.16 -17.87 9.13
N ARG A 127 1.24 -18.85 8.22
CA ARG A 127 2.21 -19.93 8.32
C ARG A 127 3.60 -19.45 7.97
N MET A 128 3.76 -18.56 6.98
CA MET A 128 5.05 -17.98 6.61
C MET A 128 5.62 -17.09 7.72
N SER A 129 4.78 -16.33 8.42
CA SER A 129 5.23 -15.48 9.53
C SER A 129 5.86 -16.25 10.70
N LYS A 130 5.50 -17.53 10.85
CA LYS A 130 6.09 -18.43 11.86
C LYS A 130 7.44 -19.02 11.44
N LYS A 131 7.86 -18.87 10.18
CA LYS A 131 9.16 -19.35 9.72
C LYS A 131 10.30 -18.45 10.20
N LYS A 132 11.42 -19.08 10.58
CA LYS A 132 12.64 -18.38 11.00
C LYS A 132 13.14 -17.49 9.86
N GLY A 133 13.42 -16.22 10.16
CA GLY A 133 13.96 -15.24 9.21
C GLY A 133 12.92 -14.54 8.33
N SER A 134 11.62 -14.83 8.50
CA SER A 134 10.56 -14.18 7.71
C SER A 134 10.37 -12.70 8.10
N GLU A 135 10.51 -12.37 9.39
CA GLU A 135 10.29 -11.02 9.92
C GLU A 135 8.92 -10.42 9.55
N ILE A 136 7.92 -11.26 9.32
CA ILE A 136 6.55 -10.87 8.99
C ILE A 136 5.80 -10.67 10.31
N SER A 137 5.47 -9.42 10.63
CA SER A 137 4.64 -9.09 11.79
C SER A 137 3.16 -9.31 11.52
N LYS A 138 2.33 -9.36 12.56
CA LYS A 138 0.87 -9.44 12.39
C LYS A 138 0.31 -8.31 11.52
N LYS A 139 0.87 -7.10 11.65
CA LYS A 139 0.49 -5.94 10.83
C LYS A 139 0.87 -6.13 9.35
N ASP A 140 1.97 -6.82 9.08
CA ASP A 140 2.37 -7.15 7.71
C ASP A 140 1.41 -8.17 7.10
N ILE A 141 0.94 -9.16 7.88
CA ILE A 141 -0.05 -10.14 7.41
C ILE A 141 -1.31 -9.44 6.90
N ASP A 142 -1.86 -8.50 7.68
CA ASP A 142 -3.08 -7.79 7.31
C ASP A 142 -2.87 -6.95 6.05
N LYS A 143 -1.71 -6.29 5.90
CA LYS A 143 -1.36 -5.50 4.71
C LYS A 143 -1.13 -6.34 3.46
N ILE A 144 -0.39 -7.45 3.59
CA ILE A 144 -0.14 -8.40 2.49
C ILE A 144 -1.47 -8.99 2.01
N HIS A 145 -2.37 -9.26 2.96
CA HIS A 145 -3.72 -9.72 2.66
C HIS A 145 -4.56 -8.65 1.97
N GLU A 146 -4.52 -7.40 2.42
CA GLU A 146 -5.23 -6.28 1.77
C GLU A 146 -4.75 -6.05 0.32
N SER A 147 -3.45 -6.19 0.02
CA SER A 147 -2.94 -6.11 -1.36
C SER A 147 -3.52 -7.18 -2.29
N MET A 148 -4.08 -8.29 -1.76
CA MET A 148 -4.71 -9.31 -2.61
C MET A 148 -5.91 -8.78 -3.36
N PHE A 149 -6.72 -7.94 -2.71
CA PHE A 149 -7.92 -7.39 -3.33
C PHE A 149 -7.55 -6.48 -4.50
N MET A 150 -6.47 -5.72 -4.34
CA MET A 150 -5.94 -4.85 -5.39
C MET A 150 -5.37 -5.67 -6.56
N LEU A 151 -4.60 -6.73 -6.26
CA LEU A 151 -3.99 -7.56 -7.30
C LEU A 151 -5.02 -8.41 -8.06
N ASN A 152 -6.06 -8.93 -7.38
CA ASN A 152 -7.11 -9.69 -8.04
C ASN A 152 -8.05 -8.81 -8.90
N GLU A 153 -8.17 -7.51 -8.61
CA GLU A 153 -8.86 -6.55 -9.49
C GLU A 153 -8.02 -6.16 -10.72
N ILE A 154 -6.69 -6.23 -10.63
CA ILE A 154 -5.76 -5.85 -11.72
C ILE A 154 -5.42 -7.06 -12.60
N TYR A 155 -5.28 -8.24 -12.00
CA TYR A 155 -4.97 -9.49 -12.67
C TYR A 155 -6.19 -10.41 -12.51
N GLU A 156 -7.20 -10.21 -13.38
CA GLU A 156 -8.24 -11.24 -13.54
C GLU A 156 -7.54 -12.57 -13.84
N LYS A 157 -8.03 -13.66 -13.23
CA LYS A 157 -7.63 -15.00 -13.65
C LYS A 157 -7.92 -15.09 -15.15
N ASP A 158 -6.90 -15.29 -15.97
CA ASP A 158 -7.09 -15.88 -17.28
C ASP A 158 -7.71 -17.27 -17.03
N VAL A 159 -9.05 -17.32 -17.05
CA VAL A 159 -9.82 -18.55 -16.94
C VAL A 159 -9.69 -19.24 -18.29
N GLU A 160 -8.82 -20.25 -18.36
CA GLU A 160 -8.82 -21.24 -19.45
C GLU A 160 -10.15 -22.02 -19.51
#